data_AF-A0A1E5A149-F1
#
_entry.id   AF-A0A1E5A149-F1
#
_cell.length_a   1.000
_cell.length_b   1.000
_cell.length_c   1.000
_cell.angle_alpha   90.00
_cell.angle_beta   90.00
_cell.angle_gamma   90.00
#
_symmetry.space_group_name_H-M   'P 1'
#
loop_
_entity.id
_entity.type
_entity.pdbx_description
1 polymer ?
#
loop_
_entity_poly.entity_id
_entity_poly.type
_entity_poly.pdbx_seq_one_letter_code
_entity_poly.pdbx_strand_id
1 'polypeptide(L)'
;MMETRSSIERCGANVVSRRHTLKQGLALISCGLAPAIASSKALSVPKYIGISRSGDAQFNAVLLNVHGEPLNVLELPGRAHGVAANAKHGFATVFARRPGHYLYCFDLSLAAEPRLVSAAPGRHFYGHGVYSNNCDYLFATENDYESARGVVGIYNVIQGYQRVGELDTHGVGPHDIISIPNSNRLIVANGGIRTHH
;
A
#
# COMPACT_ATOMS: atom_id res chain seq x y z
N MET A 1 -18.20 5.90 7.20
CA MET A 1 -16.79 6.06 6.79
C MET A 1 -16.18 4.67 6.72
N MET A 2 -15.98 4.11 5.53
CA MET A 2 -15.39 2.77 5.37
C MET A 2 -13.87 2.96 5.30
N GLU A 3 -13.20 2.77 6.44
CA GLU A 3 -11.75 2.94 6.55
C GLU A 3 -11.03 1.66 6.12
N THR A 4 -10.41 1.67 4.94
CA THR A 4 -9.43 0.64 4.56
C THR A 4 -8.09 0.99 5.21
N ARG A 5 -7.76 0.32 6.31
CA ARG A 5 -6.46 0.43 6.99
C ARG A 5 -5.57 -0.73 6.55
N SER A 6 -4.42 -0.45 5.95
CA SER A 6 -3.39 -1.47 5.72
C SER A 6 -2.23 -1.25 6.70
N SER A 7 -1.84 -2.30 7.41
CA SER A 7 -0.58 -2.35 8.14
C SER A 7 0.58 -2.47 7.15
N ILE A 8 1.69 -1.77 7.40
CA ILE A 8 2.85 -1.75 6.50
C ILE A 8 3.62 -3.09 6.49
N GLU A 9 3.29 -4.06 7.35
CA GLU A 9 4.05 -5.31 7.56
C GLU A 9 3.93 -6.37 6.45
N ARG A 10 3.18 -6.14 5.36
CA ARG A 10 2.68 -7.25 4.52
C ARG A 10 3.65 -7.82 3.48
N CYS A 11 4.86 -7.30 3.34
CA CYS A 11 5.91 -7.89 2.49
C CYS A 11 7.23 -8.00 3.25
N GLY A 12 7.60 -9.21 3.65
CA GLY A 12 8.91 -9.50 4.26
C GLY A 12 9.05 -9.25 5.76
N ALA A 13 7.97 -9.04 6.53
CA ALA A 13 8.07 -8.98 7.98
C ALA A 13 8.13 -10.40 8.59
N ASN A 14 9.24 -10.71 9.26
CA ASN A 14 9.26 -11.80 10.24
C ASN A 14 8.14 -11.56 11.25
N VAL A 15 7.33 -12.59 11.53
CA VAL A 15 6.28 -12.55 12.54
C VAL A 15 6.93 -12.28 13.90
N VAL A 16 6.97 -11.03 14.34
CA VAL A 16 7.37 -10.70 15.72
C VAL A 16 6.18 -11.00 16.61
N SER A 17 6.23 -12.19 17.22
CA SER A 17 5.30 -12.61 18.27
C SER A 17 5.41 -11.67 19.48
N ARG A 18 4.26 -11.27 20.06
CA ARG A 18 4.10 -10.29 21.16
C ARG A 18 4.70 -10.74 22.52
N ARG A 19 5.69 -11.62 22.54
CA ARG A 19 6.28 -12.21 23.75
C ARG A 19 7.81 -12.20 23.65
N HIS A 20 8.43 -11.04 23.83
CA HIS A 20 9.77 -10.94 24.43
C HIS A 20 10.11 -9.47 24.68
N THR A 21 9.56 -8.89 25.75
CA THR A 21 10.18 -7.73 26.39
C THR A 21 9.85 -7.78 27.87
N LEU A 22 10.67 -8.49 28.65
CA LEU A 22 10.67 -8.36 30.09
C LEU A 22 12.10 -8.08 30.56
N LYS A 23 12.33 -6.79 30.82
CA LYS A 23 13.09 -6.20 31.93
C LYS A 23 14.52 -6.73 32.17
N GLN A 24 15.49 -5.93 31.72
CA GLN A 24 16.76 -5.76 32.44
C GLN A 24 16.96 -4.28 32.75
N GLY A 25 17.35 -3.98 33.99
CA GLY A 25 17.83 -2.66 34.40
C GLY A 25 17.38 -2.23 35.80
N LEU A 26 18.12 -2.64 36.83
CA LEU A 26 18.07 -2.04 38.17
C LEU A 26 19.12 -0.90 38.25
N ALA A 27 18.68 0.23 38.82
CA ALA A 27 19.40 1.25 39.62
C ALA A 27 20.67 1.94 39.06
N LEU A 28 20.68 3.29 39.03
CA LEU A 28 21.13 4.15 40.14
C LEU A 28 20.93 5.64 39.80
N ILE A 29 20.63 6.43 40.84
CA ILE A 29 20.44 7.88 40.83
C ILE A 29 21.80 8.55 41.10
N SER A 30 22.18 9.54 40.29
CA SER A 30 23.05 10.63 40.74
C SER A 30 22.89 11.90 39.90
N CYS A 31 23.11 13.03 40.58
CA CYS A 31 22.82 14.42 40.26
C CYS A 31 23.28 14.98 38.90
N GLY A 32 22.46 15.91 38.38
CA GLY A 32 22.90 17.30 38.24
C GLY A 32 23.71 17.68 37.00
N LEU A 33 23.05 17.71 35.84
CA LEU A 33 23.25 18.65 34.73
C LEU A 33 22.07 18.40 33.81
N ALA A 34 21.10 19.32 33.73
CA ALA A 34 19.99 19.16 32.80
C ALA A 34 20.58 19.22 31.38
N PRO A 35 20.62 18.12 30.61
CA PRO A 35 20.84 18.26 29.20
C PRO A 35 19.62 19.04 28.71
N ALA A 36 19.80 20.06 27.89
CA ALA A 36 18.74 20.46 27.00
C ALA A 36 18.40 19.20 26.20
N ILE A 37 17.35 18.49 26.61
CA ILE A 37 16.82 17.36 25.86
C ILE A 37 16.21 18.04 24.65
N ALA A 38 17.04 18.29 23.64
CA ALA A 38 16.59 18.43 22.29
C ALA A 38 15.80 17.14 22.07
N SER A 39 14.48 17.25 22.20
CA SER A 39 13.58 16.19 21.83
C SER A 39 13.77 16.08 20.33
N SER A 40 14.74 15.28 19.91
CA SER A 40 14.79 14.78 18.56
C SER A 40 13.45 14.08 18.44
N LYS A 41 12.52 14.72 17.74
CA LYS A 41 11.27 14.10 17.34
C LYS A 41 11.76 12.94 16.51
N ALA A 42 11.94 11.78 17.15
CA ALA A 42 12.46 10.59 16.50
C ALA A 42 11.63 10.47 15.24
N LEU A 43 12.29 10.52 14.07
CA LEU A 43 11.62 10.49 12.78
C LEU A 43 10.61 9.36 12.85
N SER A 44 9.33 9.73 12.93
CA SER A 44 8.30 8.77 13.26
C SER A 44 8.10 7.98 11.98
N VAL A 45 8.44 6.69 12.03
CA VAL A 45 8.27 5.82 10.88
C VAL A 45 6.77 5.54 10.72
N PRO A 46 6.17 5.79 9.54
CA PRO A 46 4.79 5.43 9.28
C PRO A 46 4.53 3.96 9.60
N LYS A 47 3.40 3.67 10.23
CA LYS A 47 2.96 2.30 10.54
C LYS A 47 1.68 1.90 9.84
N TYR A 48 0.81 2.87 9.57
CA TYR A 48 -0.40 2.66 8.79
C TYR A 48 -0.48 3.66 7.66
N ILE A 49 -1.18 3.25 6.61
CA ILE A 49 -1.56 4.11 5.51
C ILE A 49 -3.07 4.03 5.38
N GLY A 50 -3.71 5.19 5.41
CA GLY A 50 -5.14 5.35 5.18
C GLY A 50 -5.41 6.13 3.90
N ILE A 51 -6.64 6.06 3.42
CA ILE A 51 -7.17 6.93 2.38
C ILE A 51 -8.25 7.78 3.02
N SER A 52 -8.21 9.09 2.81
CA SER A 52 -9.21 10.02 3.32
C SER A 52 -9.78 10.90 2.21
N ARG A 53 -10.92 11.53 2.50
CA ARG A 53 -11.50 12.60 1.69
C ARG A 53 -11.69 13.80 2.60
N SER A 54 -11.21 14.95 2.14
CA SER A 54 -11.38 16.25 2.79
C SER A 54 -12.24 17.12 1.88
N GLY A 55 -13.37 17.63 2.36
CA GLY A 55 -14.31 18.35 1.50
C GLY A 55 -14.84 17.50 0.33
N ASP A 56 -15.25 18.16 -0.76
CA ASP A 56 -15.99 17.47 -1.83
C ASP A 56 -15.14 16.78 -2.89
N ALA A 57 -13.93 17.26 -3.14
CA ALA A 57 -13.08 16.77 -4.23
C ALA A 57 -11.62 16.55 -3.85
N GLN A 58 -11.23 16.70 -2.58
CA GLN A 58 -9.85 16.45 -2.15
C GLN A 58 -9.76 15.04 -1.57
N PHE A 59 -8.86 14.24 -2.14
CA PHE A 59 -8.61 12.86 -1.74
C PHE A 59 -7.15 12.75 -1.33
N ASN A 60 -6.88 12.00 -0.26
CA ASN A 60 -5.54 11.93 0.29
C ASN A 60 -5.13 10.51 0.65
N ALA A 61 -3.83 10.22 0.55
CA ALA A 61 -3.20 9.15 1.31
C ALA A 61 -2.61 9.74 2.59
N VAL A 62 -2.91 9.12 3.73
CA VAL A 62 -2.49 9.62 5.05
C VAL A 62 -1.55 8.60 5.68
N LEU A 63 -0.32 9.02 5.94
CA LEU A 63 0.70 8.23 6.63
C LEU A 63 0.54 8.46 8.13
N LEU A 64 0.36 7.38 8.89
CA LEU A 64 -0.03 7.45 10.30
C LEU A 64 0.98 6.72 11.18
N ASN A 65 1.23 7.26 12.38
CA ASN A 65 2.06 6.57 13.38
C ASN A 65 1.30 5.44 14.09
N VAL A 66 1.93 4.79 15.08
CA VAL A 66 1.31 3.71 15.88
C VAL A 66 0.06 4.13 16.64
N HIS A 67 -0.09 5.43 16.94
CA HIS A 67 -1.22 6.00 17.66
C HIS A 67 -2.34 6.47 16.71
N GLY A 68 -2.16 6.33 15.40
CA GLY A 68 -3.13 6.81 14.40
C GLY A 68 -3.05 8.32 14.17
N GLU A 69 -1.98 8.99 14.58
CA GLU A 69 -1.77 10.41 14.32
C GLU A 69 -1.14 10.60 12.94
N PRO A 70 -1.59 11.59 12.15
CA PRO A 70 -1.04 11.86 10.83
C PRO A 70 0.39 12.38 10.93
N LEU A 71 1.29 11.69 10.22
CA LEU A 71 2.68 12.10 10.03
C LEU A 71 2.85 12.86 8.72
N ASN A 72 2.11 12.46 7.69
CA ASN A 72 2.11 13.12 6.39
C ASN A 72 0.76 12.88 5.66
N VAL A 73 0.45 13.77 4.72
CA VAL A 73 -0.76 13.75 3.89
C VAL A 73 -0.34 14.02 2.45
N LEU A 74 -0.62 13.07 1.57
CA LEU A 74 -0.32 13.17 0.14
C LEU A 74 -1.63 13.37 -0.62
N GLU A 75 -1.72 14.45 -1.39
CA GLU A 75 -2.87 14.69 -2.27
C GLU A 75 -2.89 13.66 -3.41
N LEU A 76 -4.07 13.09 -3.66
CA LEU A 76 -4.28 12.12 -4.72
C LEU A 76 -5.01 12.79 -5.89
N PRO A 77 -4.72 12.38 -7.14
CA PRO A 77 -5.42 12.92 -8.33
C PRO A 77 -6.94 12.69 -8.33
N GLY A 78 -7.41 11.75 -7.51
CA GLY A 78 -8.81 11.43 -7.40
C GLY A 78 -9.07 10.41 -6.30
N ARG A 79 -10.25 9.81 -6.36
CA ARG A 79 -10.66 8.84 -5.36
C ARG A 79 -9.83 7.56 -5.47
N ALA A 80 -9.31 7.10 -4.34
CA ALA A 80 -8.65 5.81 -4.21
C ALA A 80 -9.53 4.74 -3.54
N HIS A 81 -9.11 3.48 -3.66
CA HIS A 81 -9.81 2.33 -3.11
C HIS A 81 -9.03 1.63 -2.00
N GLY A 82 -7.82 1.16 -2.31
CA GLY A 82 -7.00 0.42 -1.37
C GLY A 82 -5.53 0.82 -1.44
N VAL A 83 -4.74 0.19 -0.58
CA VAL A 83 -3.31 0.46 -0.43
C VAL A 83 -2.56 -0.86 -0.27
N ALA A 84 -1.42 -0.98 -0.94
CA ALA A 84 -0.44 -2.02 -0.71
C ALA A 84 0.85 -1.40 -0.20
N ALA A 85 1.52 -2.06 0.74
CA ALA A 85 2.78 -1.61 1.32
C ALA A 85 3.89 -2.66 1.12
N ASN A 86 5.07 -2.17 0.82
CA ASN A 86 6.31 -2.90 0.64
C ASN A 86 7.26 -2.51 1.77
N ALA A 87 7.23 -3.26 2.87
CA ALA A 87 8.05 -2.98 4.04
C ALA A 87 9.55 -3.06 3.73
N LYS A 88 9.95 -4.01 2.88
CA LYS A 88 11.35 -4.29 2.54
C LYS A 88 12.04 -3.10 1.86
N HIS A 89 11.37 -2.47 0.89
CA HIS A 89 11.93 -1.32 0.16
C HIS A 89 11.40 0.02 0.64
N GLY A 90 10.46 0.03 1.59
CA GLY A 90 9.83 1.25 2.08
C GLY A 90 8.97 1.93 1.04
N PHE A 91 8.29 1.17 0.17
CA PHE A 91 7.37 1.72 -0.82
C PHE A 91 5.91 1.44 -0.45
N ALA A 92 5.01 2.24 -0.98
CA ALA A 92 3.58 1.97 -0.97
C ALA A 92 2.94 2.36 -2.29
N THR A 93 1.84 1.68 -2.62
CA THR A 93 1.01 1.99 -3.77
C THR A 93 -0.43 2.16 -3.34
N VAL A 94 -1.03 3.28 -3.70
CA VAL A 94 -2.46 3.54 -3.58
C VAL A 94 -3.10 3.28 -4.94
N PHE A 95 -4.21 2.55 -4.94
CA PHE A 95 -4.92 2.17 -6.16
C PHE A 95 -6.14 3.08 -6.36
N ALA A 96 -6.30 3.62 -7.56
CA ALA A 96 -7.48 4.41 -7.89
C ALA A 96 -8.77 3.59 -7.78
N ARG A 97 -9.85 4.28 -7.43
CA ARG A 97 -11.22 3.81 -7.60
C ARG A 97 -11.80 4.46 -8.86
N ARG A 98 -12.69 3.75 -9.56
CA ARG A 98 -13.44 4.32 -10.69
C ARG A 98 -14.05 5.69 -10.35
N PRO A 99 -13.98 6.67 -11.28
CA PRO A 99 -13.47 6.57 -12.66
C PRO A 99 -11.94 6.69 -12.81
N GLY A 100 -11.18 6.79 -11.72
CA GLY A 100 -9.72 6.87 -11.75
C GLY A 100 -9.07 5.60 -12.32
N HIS A 101 -7.93 5.78 -12.96
CA HIS A 101 -7.18 4.73 -13.67
C HIS A 101 -5.67 4.84 -13.41
N TYR A 102 -5.30 5.16 -12.17
CA TYR A 102 -3.91 5.34 -11.75
C TYR A 102 -3.50 4.41 -10.60
N LEU A 103 -2.22 4.09 -10.55
CA LEU A 103 -1.49 3.72 -9.34
C LEU A 103 -0.70 4.94 -8.87
N TYR A 104 -0.75 5.22 -7.57
CA TYR A 104 0.01 6.29 -6.94
C TYR A 104 1.06 5.65 -6.05
N CYS A 105 2.29 5.61 -6.54
CA CYS A 105 3.40 4.89 -5.93
C CYS A 105 4.36 5.88 -5.26
N PHE A 106 4.72 5.66 -4.00
CA PHE A 106 5.58 6.59 -3.25
C PHE A 106 6.49 5.83 -2.28
N ASP A 107 7.59 6.48 -1.88
CA ASP A 107 8.43 6.00 -0.79
C ASP A 107 7.94 6.53 0.56
N LEU A 108 8.04 5.71 1.61
CA LEU A 108 7.53 6.04 2.95
C LEU A 108 8.35 7.15 3.63
N SER A 109 9.58 7.42 3.17
CA SER A 109 10.37 8.57 3.61
C SER A 109 10.01 9.87 2.91
N LEU A 110 9.26 9.80 1.81
CA LEU A 110 8.94 10.92 0.91
C LEU A 110 10.19 11.66 0.43
N ALA A 111 11.27 10.90 0.22
CA ALA A 111 12.53 11.43 -0.28
C ALA A 111 12.49 11.70 -1.80
N ALA A 112 11.56 11.05 -2.51
CA ALA A 112 11.32 11.26 -3.93
C ALA A 112 9.86 11.63 -4.20
N GLU A 113 9.64 12.33 -5.31
CA GLU A 113 8.30 12.64 -5.78
C GLU A 113 7.51 11.35 -6.11
N PRO A 114 6.23 11.28 -5.72
CA PRO A 114 5.38 10.15 -6.06
C PRO A 114 5.26 9.92 -7.56
N ARG A 115 5.20 8.65 -7.95
CA ARG A 115 4.98 8.24 -9.33
C ARG A 115 3.52 7.90 -9.57
N LEU A 116 2.98 8.48 -10.63
CA LEU A 116 1.70 8.09 -11.20
C LEU A 116 1.91 7.09 -12.33
N VAL A 117 1.22 5.95 -12.26
CA VAL A 117 1.21 4.93 -13.32
C VAL A 117 -0.21 4.76 -13.83
N SER A 118 -0.45 5.07 -15.10
CA SER A 118 -1.75 4.83 -15.72
C SER A 118 -1.98 3.34 -16.00
N ALA A 119 -3.24 2.92 -15.98
CA ALA A 119 -3.63 1.62 -16.50
C ALA A 119 -3.21 1.48 -17.98
N ALA A 120 -2.89 0.26 -18.40
CA ALA A 120 -2.57 -0.02 -19.80
C ALA A 120 -3.81 0.22 -20.70
N PRO A 121 -3.62 0.47 -22.02
CA PRO A 121 -4.74 0.59 -22.95
C PRO A 121 -5.70 -0.60 -22.87
N GLY A 122 -7.01 -0.33 -22.86
CA GLY A 122 -8.04 -1.36 -22.71
C GLY A 122 -8.10 -2.01 -21.32
N ARG A 123 -7.39 -1.46 -20.32
CA ARG A 123 -7.39 -1.91 -18.93
C ARG A 123 -7.89 -0.81 -17.99
N HIS A 124 -8.52 -1.21 -16.89
CA HIS A 124 -8.74 -0.34 -15.74
C HIS A 124 -8.44 -1.08 -14.43
N PHE A 125 -7.93 -0.34 -13.44
CA PHE A 125 -7.73 -0.90 -12.11
C PHE A 125 -9.06 -1.17 -11.40
N TYR A 126 -9.11 -2.29 -10.68
CA TYR A 126 -10.20 -2.63 -9.76
C TYR A 126 -9.97 -2.17 -8.33
N GLY A 127 -8.82 -1.56 -8.06
CA GLY A 127 -8.57 -0.80 -6.85
C GLY A 127 -7.88 -1.57 -5.72
N HIS A 128 -7.42 -2.80 -5.97
CA HIS A 128 -6.56 -3.53 -5.04
C HIS A 128 -5.33 -4.12 -5.74
N GLY A 129 -4.35 -4.47 -4.92
CA GLY A 129 -3.13 -5.10 -5.35
C GLY A 129 -2.30 -5.57 -4.17
N VAL A 130 -1.25 -6.33 -4.46
CA VAL A 130 -0.34 -6.88 -3.46
C VAL A 130 1.07 -6.95 -4.03
N TYR A 131 2.07 -6.68 -3.20
CA TYR A 131 3.46 -6.91 -3.58
C TYR A 131 3.78 -8.41 -3.54
N SER A 132 4.65 -8.87 -4.44
CA SER A 132 5.21 -10.22 -4.39
C SER A 132 5.99 -10.43 -3.09
N ASN A 133 6.20 -11.67 -2.64
CA ASN A 133 6.89 -11.93 -1.36
C ASN A 133 8.33 -11.39 -1.28
N ASN A 134 9.04 -11.30 -2.42
CA ASN A 134 10.35 -10.66 -2.53
C ASN A 134 10.29 -9.13 -2.72
N CYS A 135 9.09 -8.61 -2.90
CA CYS A 135 8.72 -7.21 -3.10
C CYS A 135 9.29 -6.54 -4.38
N ASP A 136 9.75 -7.35 -5.34
CA ASP A 136 10.27 -6.89 -6.64
C ASP A 136 9.15 -6.59 -7.65
N TYR A 137 7.96 -7.18 -7.44
CA TYR A 137 6.79 -6.99 -8.28
C TYR A 137 5.58 -6.49 -7.47
N LEU A 138 4.75 -5.70 -8.13
CA LEU A 138 3.41 -5.35 -7.70
C LEU A 138 2.41 -6.05 -8.62
N PHE A 139 1.45 -6.73 -8.02
CA PHE A 139 0.31 -7.34 -8.69
C PHE A 139 -0.92 -6.48 -8.44
N ALA A 140 -1.58 -6.00 -9.50
CA ALA A 140 -2.76 -5.14 -9.39
C ALA A 140 -3.96 -5.81 -10.07
N THR A 141 -5.13 -5.79 -9.43
CA THR A 141 -6.36 -6.27 -10.07
C THR A 141 -6.81 -5.29 -11.14
N GLU A 142 -7.12 -5.82 -12.32
CA GLU A 142 -7.50 -5.08 -13.51
C GLU A 142 -8.70 -5.74 -14.20
N ASN A 143 -9.46 -4.99 -15.02
CA ASN A 143 -10.27 -5.56 -16.09
C ASN A 143 -9.59 -5.43 -17.42
N ASP A 144 -9.80 -6.44 -18.27
CA ASP A 144 -9.85 -6.28 -19.71
C ASP A 144 -11.27 -5.80 -20.07
N TYR A 145 -11.39 -4.53 -20.48
CA TYR A 145 -12.69 -3.92 -20.72
C TYR A 145 -13.42 -4.58 -21.89
N GLU A 146 -12.72 -4.75 -23.01
CA GLU A 146 -13.30 -5.27 -24.26
C GLU A 146 -13.70 -6.73 -24.13
N SER A 147 -12.84 -7.54 -23.51
CA SER A 147 -13.09 -8.99 -23.38
C SER A 147 -13.92 -9.34 -22.14
N ALA A 148 -14.33 -8.34 -21.34
CA ALA A 148 -15.07 -8.49 -20.10
C ALA A 148 -14.48 -9.54 -19.13
N ARG A 149 -13.15 -9.65 -19.08
CA ARG A 149 -12.42 -10.61 -18.24
C ARG A 149 -11.59 -9.90 -17.17
N GLY A 150 -11.41 -10.57 -16.04
CA GLY A 150 -10.51 -10.14 -14.99
C GLY A 150 -9.07 -10.51 -15.30
N VAL A 151 -8.14 -9.58 -15.03
CA VAL A 151 -6.71 -9.84 -15.14
C VAL A 151 -5.98 -9.30 -13.91
N VAL A 152 -4.76 -9.78 -13.69
CA VAL A 152 -3.81 -9.21 -12.74
C VAL A 152 -2.65 -8.64 -13.55
N GLY A 153 -2.47 -7.32 -13.53
CA GLY A 153 -1.28 -6.69 -14.10
C GLY A 153 -0.06 -6.92 -13.22
N ILE A 154 1.08 -7.15 -13.87
CA ILE A 154 2.38 -7.37 -13.21
C ILE A 154 3.24 -6.14 -13.47
N TYR A 155 3.70 -5.49 -12.41
CA TYR A 155 4.50 -4.27 -12.45
C TYR A 155 5.85 -4.50 -11.76
N ASN A 156 6.95 -4.23 -12.45
CA ASN A 156 8.30 -4.31 -11.88
C ASN A 156 8.57 -3.06 -11.04
N VAL A 157 8.68 -3.23 -9.72
CA VAL A 157 8.83 -2.13 -8.75
C VAL A 157 10.20 -1.45 -8.89
N ILE A 158 11.24 -2.25 -9.10
CA ILE A 158 12.63 -1.77 -9.20
C ILE A 158 12.85 -0.98 -10.49
N GLN A 159 12.23 -1.42 -11.59
CA GLN A 159 12.19 -0.68 -12.86
C GLN A 159 11.08 0.38 -12.88
N GLY A 160 10.73 0.88 -11.71
CA GLY A 160 9.90 2.05 -11.58
C GLY A 160 8.41 1.83 -11.87
N TYR A 161 7.88 0.66 -11.53
CA TYR A 161 6.51 0.24 -11.80
C TYR A 161 6.21 0.13 -13.31
N GLN A 162 7.19 -0.32 -14.09
CA GLN A 162 6.96 -0.71 -15.48
C GLN A 162 6.08 -1.97 -15.53
N ARG A 163 5.01 -1.95 -16.33
CA ARG A 163 4.18 -3.15 -16.56
C ARG A 163 4.97 -4.15 -17.40
N VAL A 164 5.08 -5.39 -16.93
CA VAL A 164 5.88 -6.46 -17.56
C VAL A 164 5.05 -7.66 -18.00
N GLY A 165 3.78 -7.72 -17.63
CA GLY A 165 2.88 -8.80 -18.05
C GLY A 165 1.51 -8.73 -17.39
N GLU A 166 0.70 -9.77 -17.64
CA GLU A 166 -0.58 -9.98 -16.99
C GLU A 166 -0.89 -11.46 -16.80
N LEU A 167 -1.76 -11.78 -15.84
CA LEU A 167 -2.31 -13.10 -15.59
C LEU A 167 -3.84 -13.07 -15.71
N ASP A 168 -4.45 -14.11 -16.26
CA ASP A 168 -5.90 -14.29 -16.26
C ASP A 168 -6.39 -14.65 -14.85
N THR A 169 -7.46 -14.01 -14.36
CA THR A 169 -8.08 -14.38 -13.08
C THR A 169 -9.14 -15.46 -13.22
N HIS A 170 -9.42 -15.90 -14.45
CA HIS A 170 -10.44 -16.87 -14.82
C HIS A 170 -11.84 -16.52 -14.28
N GLY A 171 -12.14 -15.22 -14.23
CA GLY A 171 -13.40 -14.70 -13.75
C GLY A 171 -13.62 -13.25 -14.18
N VAL A 172 -14.66 -12.62 -13.65
CA VAL A 172 -15.02 -11.24 -13.95
C VAL A 172 -14.97 -10.42 -12.67
N GLY A 173 -14.50 -9.18 -12.79
CA GLY A 173 -14.42 -8.24 -11.67
C GLY A 173 -13.56 -8.76 -10.50
N PRO A 174 -12.27 -9.08 -10.70
CA PRO A 174 -11.35 -9.38 -9.61
C PRO A 174 -11.31 -8.17 -8.68
N HIS A 175 -11.81 -8.36 -7.47
CA HIS A 175 -11.92 -7.29 -6.49
C HIS A 175 -10.70 -7.28 -5.59
N ASP A 176 -10.45 -8.37 -4.88
CA ASP A 176 -9.36 -8.47 -3.89
C ASP A 176 -8.31 -9.49 -4.31
N ILE A 177 -7.08 -9.28 -3.84
CA ILE A 177 -5.93 -10.11 -4.16
C ILE A 177 -4.97 -10.20 -2.98
N ILE A 178 -4.49 -11.41 -2.70
CA ILE A 178 -3.46 -11.65 -1.70
C ILE A 178 -2.35 -12.53 -2.25
N SER A 179 -1.14 -12.32 -1.76
CA SER A 179 0.00 -13.21 -1.95
C SER A 179 0.05 -14.22 -0.82
N ILE A 180 0.22 -15.49 -1.13
CA ILE A 180 0.45 -16.53 -0.11
C ILE A 180 1.92 -16.42 0.33
N PRO A 181 2.21 -16.20 1.63
CA PRO A 181 3.58 -16.10 2.14
C PRO A 181 4.44 -17.29 1.75
N ASN A 182 5.73 -17.04 1.47
CA ASN A 182 6.72 -18.05 1.11
C ASN A 182 6.33 -18.93 -0.11
N SER A 183 5.53 -18.38 -1.02
CA SER A 183 5.16 -19.06 -2.27
C SER A 183 5.06 -18.08 -3.43
N ASN A 184 4.97 -18.59 -4.65
CA ASN A 184 4.71 -17.79 -5.84
C ASN A 184 3.22 -17.80 -6.22
N ARG A 185 2.33 -18.00 -5.25
CA ARG A 185 0.88 -18.14 -5.48
C ARG A 185 0.14 -16.89 -5.04
N LEU A 186 -0.81 -16.50 -5.89
CA LEU A 186 -1.78 -15.44 -5.63
C LEU A 186 -3.15 -16.08 -5.43
N ILE A 187 -3.95 -15.50 -4.54
CA ILE A 187 -5.39 -15.79 -4.41
C ILE A 187 -6.12 -14.53 -4.83
N VAL A 188 -7.06 -14.68 -5.77
CA VAL A 188 -7.85 -13.57 -6.31
C VAL A 188 -9.32 -13.85 -6.06
N ALA A 189 -10.01 -12.87 -5.48
CA ALA A 189 -11.46 -12.89 -5.30
C ALA A 189 -12.14 -12.23 -6.50
N ASN A 190 -12.75 -13.04 -7.37
CA ASN A 190 -13.59 -12.56 -8.47
C ASN A 190 -15.01 -12.29 -7.96
N GLY A 191 -15.58 -11.12 -8.29
CA GLY A 191 -16.86 -10.67 -7.71
C GLY A 191 -17.62 -9.66 -8.56
N GLY A 192 -17.49 -9.69 -9.89
CA GLY A 192 -18.25 -8.84 -10.82
C GLY A 192 -19.40 -9.56 -11.52
N ILE A 193 -20.49 -8.82 -11.79
CA ILE A 193 -21.52 -9.24 -12.74
C ILE A 193 -21.10 -8.73 -14.12
N ARG A 194 -21.20 -9.58 -15.17
CA ARG A 194 -21.04 -9.12 -16.56
C ARG A 194 -22.12 -8.09 -16.85
N THR A 195 -21.72 -6.84 -16.87
CA THR A 195 -22.59 -5.71 -17.16
C THR A 195 -22.10 -5.15 -18.50
N HIS A 196 -22.83 -5.43 -19.58
CA HIS A 196 -22.57 -4.81 -20.87
C HIS A 196 -22.93 -3.32 -20.75
N HIS A 197 -21.93 -2.43 -20.86
CA HIS A 197 -22.12 -0.98 -20.93
C HIS A 197 -21.15 -0.37 -21.92
#